data_AF-A0A4R1AMD5-F1
#
_entry.id   AF-A0A4R1AMD5-F1
#
_cell.length_a   1.000
_cell.length_b   1.000
_cell.length_c   1.000
_cell.angle_alpha   90.00
_cell.angle_beta   90.00
_cell.angle_gamma   90.00
#
_symmetry.space_group_name_H-M   'P 1'
#
loop_
_entity.id
_entity.type
_entity.pdbx_description
1 polymer ?
#
loop_
_entity_poly.entity_id
_entity_poly.type
_entity_poly.pdbx_seq_one_letter_code
_entity_poly.pdbx_strand_id
1 'polypeptide(L)'
;MTIVFFIYYVILFIKGNPYHRMRILFGEEEIRKQKLGIDSYKPDETLVVKSLLLLLFLVPFSITSIIYLCVGVQIDPYKYPTLVLLVIYIISFLWGVINGRKKVDLSSEEKILKYRKKLEKKRTLNGTFFQILWIAYFSYMAYFLIF
;
A
#
# COMPACT_ATOMS: atom_id res chain seq x y z
N MET A 1 -8.07 4.55 -18.68
CA MET A 1 -7.76 4.19 -17.27
C MET A 1 -6.86 2.96 -17.15
N THR A 2 -7.13 1.86 -17.88
CA THR A 2 -6.32 0.61 -17.85
C THR A 2 -4.81 0.84 -18.00
N ILE A 3 -4.39 1.63 -19.00
CA ILE A 3 -2.97 1.93 -19.26
C ILE A 3 -2.33 2.69 -18.08
N VAL A 4 -3.07 3.61 -17.44
CA VAL A 4 -2.56 4.38 -16.29
C VAL A 4 -2.28 3.44 -15.11
N PHE A 5 -3.21 2.52 -14.80
CA PHE A 5 -3.01 1.53 -13.76
C PHE A 5 -1.88 0.55 -14.10
N PHE A 6 -1.80 0.09 -15.35
CA PHE A 6 -0.71 -0.75 -15.82
C PHE A 6 0.66 -0.10 -15.58
N ILE A 7 0.85 1.14 -16.05
CA ILE A 7 2.10 1.89 -15.86
C ILE A 7 2.40 2.06 -14.37
N TYR A 8 1.39 2.41 -13.56
CA TYR A 8 1.56 2.53 -12.11
C TYR A 8 2.09 1.24 -11.47
N TYR A 9 1.48 0.09 -11.75
CA TYR A 9 1.92 -1.19 -11.17
C TYR A 9 3.27 -1.66 -11.71
N VAL A 10 3.61 -1.38 -12.97
CA VAL A 10 4.96 -1.61 -13.52
C VAL A 10 6.01 -0.77 -12.78
N ILE A 11 5.72 0.52 -12.54
CA ILE A 11 6.61 1.39 -11.77
C ILE A 11 6.78 0.86 -10.34
N LEU A 12 5.70 0.44 -9.68
CA LEU A 12 5.76 -0.16 -8.35
C LEU A 12 6.60 -1.44 -8.31
N PHE A 13 6.51 -2.27 -9.35
CA PHE A 13 7.30 -3.49 -9.49
C PHE A 13 8.80 -3.18 -9.62
N ILE A 14 9.15 -2.29 -10.56
CA ILE A 14 10.55 -1.91 -10.84
C ILE A 14 11.17 -1.15 -9.68
N LYS A 15 10.48 -0.13 -9.13
CA LYS A 15 11.03 0.74 -8.09
C LYS A 15 10.85 0.17 -6.68
N GLY A 16 9.98 -0.82 -6.48
CA GLY A 16 9.58 -1.32 -5.16
C GLY A 16 8.59 -0.38 -4.47
N ASN A 17 8.41 -0.53 -3.15
CA ASN A 17 7.42 0.27 -2.42
C ASN A 17 7.82 1.77 -2.41
N PRO A 18 7.06 2.68 -3.05
CA PRO A 18 7.39 4.11 -3.10
C PRO A 18 7.24 4.79 -1.74
N TYR A 19 6.47 4.17 -0.83
CA TYR A 19 6.22 4.64 0.52
C TYR A 19 7.24 4.12 1.53
N HIS A 20 8.31 3.47 1.05
CA HIS A 20 9.34 2.89 1.89
C HIS A 20 9.97 3.92 2.84
N ARG A 21 10.36 5.09 2.32
CA ARG A 21 10.95 6.17 3.13
C ARG A 21 9.98 6.70 4.17
N MET A 22 8.71 6.88 3.80
CA MET A 22 7.66 7.30 4.73
C MET A 22 7.46 6.27 5.84
N ARG A 23 7.46 4.97 5.51
CA ARG A 23 7.33 3.89 6.49
C ARG A 23 8.45 3.90 7.52
N ILE A 24 9.69 4.16 7.11
CA ILE A 24 10.83 4.31 8.04
C ILE A 24 10.60 5.51 8.97
N LEU A 25 10.24 6.67 8.41
CA LEU A 25 10.00 7.88 9.20
C LEU A 25 8.89 7.68 10.25
N PHE A 26 7.77 7.05 9.87
CA PHE A 26 6.71 6.72 10.81
C PHE A 26 7.15 5.75 11.91
N GLY A 27 7.97 4.76 11.56
CA GLY A 27 8.48 3.80 12.53
C GLY A 27 9.48 4.40 13.51
N GLU A 28 10.36 5.29 13.05
CA GLU A 28 11.24 6.07 13.94
C GLU A 28 10.44 7.01 14.84
N GLU A 29 9.37 7.61 14.32
CA GLU A 29 8.49 8.47 15.11
C GLU A 29 7.73 7.68 16.20
N GLU A 30 7.33 6.45 15.89
CA GLU A 30 6.72 5.53 16.86
C GLU A 30 7.72 5.15 17.97
N ILE A 31 8.99 4.87 17.62
CA ILE A 31 10.05 4.62 18.60
C ILE A 31 10.26 5.86 19.48
N ARG A 32 10.34 7.05 18.87
CA ARG A 32 10.53 8.33 19.58
C ARG A 32 9.39 8.60 20.56
N LYS A 33 8.15 8.39 20.12
CA LYS A 33 6.95 8.54 20.95
C LYS A 33 6.94 7.59 22.15
N GLN A 34 7.38 6.35 21.97
CA GLN A 34 7.48 5.40 23.08
C GLN A 34 8.62 5.72 24.06
N LYS A 35 9.76 6.22 23.58
CA LYS A 35 10.91 6.60 24.45
C LYS A 35 10.67 7.87 25.27
N LEU A 36 10.02 8.89 24.70
CA LEU A 36 9.78 10.17 25.37
C LEU A 36 8.54 10.17 26.28
N GLY A 37 7.64 9.20 26.12
CA GLY A 37 6.32 9.21 26.77
C GLY A 37 5.35 10.20 26.11
N ILE A 38 4.05 10.03 26.37
CA ILE A 38 2.98 10.76 25.69
C ILE A 38 3.03 12.26 26.02
N ASP A 39 3.38 12.61 27.25
CA ASP A 39 3.29 13.99 27.76
C ASP A 39 4.39 14.92 27.24
N SER A 40 5.53 14.35 26.81
CA SER A 40 6.69 15.11 26.31
C SER A 40 6.80 15.10 24.79
N TYR A 41 5.94 14.35 24.10
CA TYR A 41 6.04 14.14 22.67
C TYR A 41 5.41 15.30 21.89
N LYS A 42 6.20 15.91 21.01
CA LYS A 42 5.71 16.86 19.99
C LYS A 42 5.81 16.22 18.60
N PRO A 43 4.70 16.10 17.86
CA PRO A 43 4.73 15.50 16.53
C PRO A 43 5.55 16.35 15.56
N ASP A 44 6.31 15.71 14.68
CA ASP A 44 7.00 16.39 13.59
C ASP A 44 5.99 16.90 12.55
N GLU A 45 5.83 18.22 12.47
CA GLU A 45 4.93 18.89 11.52
C GLU A 45 5.21 18.50 10.06
N THR A 46 6.48 18.33 9.70
CA THR A 46 6.85 17.95 8.33
C THR A 46 6.40 16.54 8.00
N LEU A 47 6.41 15.64 8.99
CA LEU A 47 5.91 14.28 8.83
C LEU A 47 4.38 14.30 8.69
N VAL A 48 3.68 15.10 9.49
CA VAL A 48 2.21 15.26 9.40
C VAL A 48 1.80 15.72 8.00
N VAL A 49 2.45 16.75 7.44
CA VAL A 49 2.15 17.25 6.08
C VAL A 49 2.41 16.17 5.02
N LYS A 50 3.53 15.46 5.09
CA LYS A 50 3.84 14.36 4.16
C LYS A 50 2.82 13.23 4.26
N SER A 51 2.32 12.95 5.46
CA SER A 51 1.28 11.96 5.71
C SER A 51 -0.05 12.36 5.06
N LEU A 52 -0.42 13.62 5.18
CA LEU A 52 -1.64 14.16 4.57
C LEU A 52 -1.55 14.12 3.03
N LEU A 53 -0.41 14.49 2.45
CA LEU A 53 -0.19 14.38 1.00
C LEU A 53 -0.27 12.94 0.52
N LEU A 54 0.27 12.00 1.29
CA LEU A 54 0.17 10.58 1.00
C LEU A 54 -1.30 10.10 0.99
N LEU A 55 -2.10 10.52 1.98
CA LEU A 55 -3.53 10.19 2.06
C LEU A 55 -4.32 10.82 0.91
N LEU A 56 -3.99 12.07 0.55
CA LEU A 56 -4.59 12.79 -0.58
C LEU A 56 -4.37 12.06 -1.91
N PHE A 57 -3.28 11.31 -2.06
CA PHE A 57 -3.07 10.44 -3.21
C PHE A 57 -3.74 9.06 -3.05
N LEU A 58 -3.53 8.38 -1.92
CA LEU A 58 -3.98 7.01 -1.70
C LEU A 58 -5.50 6.86 -1.71
N VAL A 59 -6.24 7.81 -1.11
CA VAL A 59 -7.69 7.72 -0.99
C VAL A 59 -8.38 7.85 -2.36
N PRO A 60 -8.14 8.90 -3.16
CA PRO A 60 -8.69 8.98 -4.51
C PRO A 60 -8.25 7.82 -5.39
N PHE A 61 -6.96 7.44 -5.36
CA PHE A 61 -6.47 6.31 -6.15
C PHE A 61 -7.21 5.01 -5.81
N SER A 62 -7.50 4.77 -4.52
CA SER A 62 -8.25 3.61 -4.06
C SER A 62 -9.69 3.64 -4.55
N ILE A 63 -10.36 4.79 -4.44
CA ILE A 63 -11.75 4.97 -4.92
C ILE A 63 -11.81 4.73 -6.43
N THR A 64 -10.91 5.34 -7.20
CA THR A 64 -10.87 5.16 -8.66
C THR A 64 -10.57 3.71 -9.05
N SER A 65 -9.72 3.00 -8.29
CA SER A 65 -9.45 1.57 -8.52
C SER A 65 -10.68 0.70 -8.29
N ILE A 66 -11.46 0.98 -7.23
CA ILE A 66 -12.71 0.25 -6.96
C ILE A 66 -13.73 0.52 -8.06
N ILE A 67 -13.94 1.79 -8.43
CA ILE A 67 -14.87 2.16 -9.51
C ILE A 67 -14.46 1.47 -10.82
N TYR A 68 -13.16 1.47 -11.14
CA TYR A 68 -12.65 0.80 -12.33
C TYR A 68 -12.97 -0.69 -12.33
N LEU A 69 -12.74 -1.40 -11.22
CA LEU A 69 -13.05 -2.83 -11.13
C LEU A 69 -14.55 -3.09 -11.22
N CYS A 70 -15.38 -2.29 -10.55
CA CYS A 70 -16.84 -2.43 -10.61
C CYS A 70 -17.38 -2.28 -12.04
N VAL A 71 -16.89 -1.28 -12.78
CA VAL A 71 -17.22 -1.10 -14.21
C VAL A 71 -16.62 -2.22 -15.05
N GLY A 72 -15.40 -2.64 -14.73
CA GLY A 72 -14.70 -3.75 -15.38
C GLY A 72 -15.51 -5.05 -15.39
N VAL A 73 -16.25 -5.37 -14.32
CA VAL A 73 -17.10 -6.58 -14.26
C VAL A 73 -18.16 -6.61 -15.36
N GLN A 74 -18.61 -5.45 -15.85
CA GLN A 74 -19.62 -5.38 -16.91
C GLN A 74 -19.02 -5.55 -18.30
N ILE A 75 -17.75 -5.19 -18.47
CA ILE A 75 -17.04 -5.17 -19.76
C ILE A 75 -16.21 -6.45 -19.96
N ASP A 76 -15.71 -7.03 -18.88
CA ASP A 76 -14.83 -8.20 -18.89
C ASP A 76 -15.60 -9.44 -19.42
N PRO A 77 -15.19 -10.02 -20.56
CA PRO A 77 -15.81 -11.24 -21.08
C PRO A 77 -15.66 -12.40 -20.10
N TYR A 78 -14.60 -12.40 -19.30
CA TYR A 78 -14.35 -13.37 -18.23
C TYR A 78 -14.45 -12.66 -16.87
N LYS A 79 -15.68 -12.43 -16.40
CA LYS A 79 -15.98 -11.67 -15.15
C LYS A 79 -15.23 -12.15 -13.90
N TYR A 80 -14.86 -13.43 -13.84
CA TYR A 80 -14.22 -14.04 -12.67
C TYR A 80 -12.89 -13.38 -12.29
N PRO A 81 -11.90 -13.20 -13.21
CA PRO A 81 -10.70 -12.41 -12.97
C PRO A 81 -10.94 -11.06 -12.29
N THR A 82 -11.85 -10.24 -12.83
CA THR A 82 -12.17 -8.92 -12.25
C THR A 82 -12.79 -9.04 -10.86
N LEU A 83 -13.73 -9.97 -10.65
CA LEU A 83 -14.37 -10.21 -9.35
C LEU A 83 -13.37 -10.68 -8.29
N VAL A 84 -12.49 -11.62 -8.64
CA VAL A 84 -11.44 -12.12 -7.74
C VAL A 84 -10.52 -10.98 -7.31
N LEU A 85 -10.12 -10.12 -8.24
CA LEU A 85 -9.29 -8.95 -7.94
C LEU A 85 -10.00 -7.95 -7.03
N LEU A 86 -11.29 -7.70 -7.25
CA LEU A 86 -12.08 -6.83 -6.39
C LEU A 86 -12.15 -7.36 -4.96
N VAL A 87 -12.41 -8.66 -4.80
CA VAL A 87 -12.43 -9.32 -3.48
C VAL A 87 -11.05 -9.23 -2.81
N ILE A 88 -9.97 -9.56 -3.54
CA ILE A 88 -8.60 -9.45 -3.03
C ILE A 88 -8.29 -8.02 -2.59
N TYR A 89 -8.69 -7.02 -3.37
CA TYR A 89 -8.46 -5.61 -3.05
C TYR A 89 -9.18 -5.20 -1.77
N ILE A 90 -10.47 -5.54 -1.63
CA ILE A 90 -11.27 -5.23 -0.44
C ILE A 90 -10.69 -5.92 0.79
N ILE A 91 -10.37 -7.22 0.70
CA ILE A 91 -9.75 -7.97 1.82
C ILE A 91 -8.42 -7.34 2.21
N SER A 92 -7.57 -6.99 1.24
CA SER A 92 -6.27 -6.36 1.50
C SER A 92 -6.42 -4.99 2.18
N PHE A 93 -7.40 -4.20 1.74
CA PHE A 93 -7.71 -2.90 2.34
C PHE A 93 -8.18 -3.07 3.80
N LEU A 94 -9.16 -3.93 4.05
CA LEU A 94 -9.67 -4.20 5.40
C LEU A 94 -8.58 -4.77 6.31
N TRP A 95 -7.77 -5.70 5.81
CA TRP A 95 -6.68 -6.30 6.59
C TRP A 95 -5.59 -5.28 6.93
N GLY A 96 -5.32 -4.33 6.03
CA GLY A 96 -4.46 -3.18 6.28
C GLY A 96 -4.97 -2.30 7.43
N VAL A 97 -6.27 -1.97 7.41
CA VAL A 97 -6.92 -1.18 8.48
C VAL A 97 -6.88 -1.91 9.83
N ILE A 98 -7.15 -3.21 9.85
CA ILE A 98 -7.16 -4.02 11.07
C ILE A 98 -5.75 -4.12 11.66
N ASN A 99 -4.75 -4.48 10.84
CA ASN A 99 -3.37 -4.64 11.32
C ASN A 99 -2.70 -3.31 11.66
N GLY A 100 -3.10 -2.20 11.04
CA GLY A 100 -2.57 -0.87 11.34
C GLY A 100 -2.84 -0.42 12.78
N ARG A 101 -3.82 -1.02 13.48
CA ARG A 101 -4.15 -0.72 14.88
C ARG A 101 -3.31 -1.50 15.90
N LYS A 102 -2.53 -2.50 15.46
CA LYS A 102 -1.72 -3.31 16.37
C LYS A 102 -0.51 -2.50 16.82
N LYS A 103 -0.41 -2.23 18.12
CA LYS A 103 0.77 -1.58 18.72
C LYS A 103 1.99 -2.50 18.56
N VAL A 104 3.11 -1.91 18.15
CA VAL A 104 4.39 -2.62 18.10
C VAL A 104 5.01 -2.61 19.50
N ASP A 105 5.43 -3.79 19.96
CA ASP A 105 6.19 -3.93 21.20
C ASP A 105 7.65 -3.52 20.97
N LEU A 106 8.04 -2.37 21.55
CA LEU A 106 9.39 -1.81 21.49
C LEU A 106 10.04 -1.72 22.88
N SER A 107 9.65 -2.62 23.79
CA SER A 107 10.13 -2.66 25.19
C SER A 107 11.63 -2.90 25.38
N SER A 108 12.34 -3.40 24.36
CA SER A 108 13.78 -3.70 24.43
C SER A 108 14.52 -3.24 23.18
N GLU A 109 15.81 -2.92 23.31
CA GLU A 109 16.66 -2.52 22.19
C GLU A 109 16.76 -3.61 21.10
N GLU A 110 16.75 -4.89 21.48
CA GLU A 110 16.72 -5.99 20.51
C GLU A 110 15.43 -5.98 19.66
N LYS A 111 14.27 -5.73 20.29
CA LYS A 111 12.98 -5.59 19.59
C LYS A 111 12.96 -4.36 18.68
N ILE A 112 13.54 -3.23 19.13
CA ILE A 112 13.69 -2.01 18.33
C ILE A 112 14.54 -2.28 17.08
N LEU A 113 15.68 -2.97 17.23
CA LEU A 113 16.54 -3.31 16.11
C LEU A 113 15.85 -4.24 15.11
N LYS A 114 15.11 -5.24 15.59
CA LYS A 114 14.30 -6.13 14.75
C LYS A 114 13.20 -5.37 14.01
N TYR A 115 12.59 -4.38 14.67
CA TYR A 115 11.59 -3.52 14.05
C TYR A 115 12.19 -2.65 12.93
N ARG A 116 13.33 -1.98 13.19
CA ARG A 116 14.07 -1.20 12.18
C ARG A 116 14.42 -2.03 10.95
N LYS A 117 14.99 -3.23 11.15
CA LYS A 117 15.29 -4.17 10.05
C LYS A 117 14.04 -4.54 9.24
N LYS A 118 12.86 -4.64 9.87
CA LYS A 118 11.60 -4.88 9.16
C LYS A 118 11.16 -3.66 8.35
N LEU A 119 11.32 -2.45 8.89
CA LEU A 119 11.01 -1.19 8.22
C LEU A 119 11.92 -0.91 7.03
N GLU A 120 13.16 -1.38 7.06
CA GLU A 120 14.15 -1.26 5.97
C GLU A 120 13.86 -2.15 4.74
N LYS A 121 12.97 -3.15 4.87
CA LYS A 121 12.65 -4.05 3.74
C LYS A 121 11.85 -3.35 2.64
N LYS A 122 12.51 -2.85 1.59
CA LYS A 122 11.85 -2.17 0.46
C LYS A 122 10.85 -3.05 -0.31
N ARG A 123 11.03 -4.37 -0.31
CA ARG A 123 10.19 -5.36 -1.01
C ARG A 123 9.77 -6.49 -0.07
N THR A 124 8.60 -7.05 -0.34
CA THR A 124 8.10 -8.28 0.29
C THR A 124 7.61 -9.22 -0.81
N LEU A 125 7.77 -10.53 -0.63
CA LEU A 125 7.34 -11.53 -1.63
C LEU A 125 5.86 -11.36 -1.98
N ASN A 126 5.01 -11.20 -0.97
CA ASN A 126 3.58 -10.99 -1.17
C ASN A 126 3.31 -9.71 -1.97
N GLY A 127 3.99 -8.60 -1.63
CA GLY A 127 3.85 -7.34 -2.37
C GLY A 127 4.25 -7.47 -3.84
N THR A 128 5.34 -8.18 -4.12
CA THR A 128 5.80 -8.45 -5.48
C THR A 128 4.84 -9.35 -6.25
N PHE A 129 4.32 -10.40 -5.61
CA PHE A 129 3.31 -11.28 -6.20
C PHE A 129 2.04 -10.51 -6.59
N PHE A 130 1.52 -9.66 -5.70
CA PHE A 130 0.36 -8.83 -6.01
C PHE A 130 0.64 -7.86 -7.16
N GLN A 131 1.82 -7.26 -7.22
CA GLN A 131 2.20 -6.38 -8.34
C GLN A 131 2.18 -7.14 -9.67
N ILE A 132 2.73 -8.36 -9.72
CA ILE A 132 2.69 -9.20 -10.93
C ILE A 132 1.25 -9.52 -11.32
N LEU A 133 0.40 -9.90 -10.36
CA LEU A 133 -1.00 -10.23 -10.60
C LEU A 133 -1.76 -9.02 -11.19
N TRP A 134 -1.54 -7.82 -10.64
CA TRP A 134 -2.13 -6.59 -11.17
C TRP A 134 -1.61 -6.24 -12.57
N ILE A 135 -0.30 -6.37 -12.80
CA ILE A 135 0.30 -6.16 -14.13
C ILE A 135 -0.34 -7.10 -15.15
N ALA A 136 -0.40 -8.40 -14.84
CA ALA A 136 -1.01 -9.40 -15.71
C ALA A 136 -2.47 -9.08 -16.02
N TYR A 137 -3.25 -8.71 -15.01
CA TYR A 137 -4.64 -8.32 -15.20
C TYR A 137 -4.81 -7.07 -16.07
N PHE A 138 -4.05 -6.00 -15.81
CA PHE A 138 -4.19 -4.80 -16.64
C PHE A 138 -3.64 -5.00 -18.06
N SER A 139 -2.66 -5.87 -18.26
CA SER A 139 -2.24 -6.32 -19.59
C SER A 139 -3.36 -7.06 -20.31
N TYR A 140 -4.02 -7.99 -19.62
CA TYR A 140 -5.19 -8.71 -20.12
C TYR A 140 -6.32 -7.74 -20.49
N MET A 141 -6.73 -6.86 -19.58
CA MET A 141 -7.79 -5.88 -19.85
C MET A 141 -7.40 -4.89 -20.95
N ALA A 142 -6.12 -4.52 -21.07
CA ALA A 142 -5.66 -3.64 -22.14
C ALA A 142 -5.78 -4.33 -23.51
N TYR A 143 -5.43 -5.63 -23.58
CA TYR A 143 -5.59 -6.42 -24.80
C TYR A 143 -7.07 -6.46 -25.24
N PHE A 144 -7.99 -6.84 -24.35
CA PHE A 144 -9.43 -6.92 -24.65
C PHE A 144 -10.13 -5.59 -24.94
N LEU A 145 -9.56 -4.46 -24.51
CA LEU A 145 -10.12 -3.15 -24.80
C LEU A 145 -9.60 -2.57 -26.12
N ILE A 146 -8.48 -3.10 -26.64
CA ILE A 146 -7.86 -2.65 -27.89
C ILE A 146 -8.26 -3.54 -29.06
N PHE A 147 -8.44 -4.85 -28.81
CA PHE A 147 -8.79 -5.89 -29.79
C PHE A 147 -10.12 -6.54 -29.45
#